data_AF-A0A7G5VUM1-F1
#
_entry.id   AF-A0A7G5VUM1-F1
#
_cell.length_a   1.000
_cell.length_b   1.000
_cell.length_c   1.000
_cell.angle_alpha   90.00
_cell.angle_beta   90.00
_cell.angle_gamma   90.00
#
_symmetry.space_group_name_H-M   'P 1'
#
loop_
_entity.id
_entity.type
_entity.pdbx_description
1 polymer ?
#
loop_
_entity_poly.entity_id
_entity_poly.type
_entity_poly.pdbx_seq_one_letter_code
_entity_poly.pdbx_strand_id
1 'polypeptide(L)' 'MENQQIAQLRKAINRLIWRKSMKQMWKPHEYKKLRHKLAQLLTRL' A
#
# COMPACT_ATOMS: atom_id res chain seq x y z
N MET A 1 9.03 3.67 -15.46
CA MET A 1 7.67 3.13 -15.23
C MET A 1 7.50 2.53 -13.83
N GLU A 2 8.49 1.83 -13.26
CA GLU A 2 8.40 1.24 -11.91
C GLU A 2 8.24 2.26 -10.77
N ASN A 3 8.91 3.41 -10.85
CA ASN A 3 8.74 4.49 -9.86
C ASN A 3 7.28 5.01 -9.77
N GLN A 4 6.54 5.01 -10.89
CA GLN A 4 5.12 5.37 -10.88
C GLN A 4 4.27 4.28 -10.21
N GLN A 5 4.59 3.00 -10.40
CA GLN A 5 3.91 1.90 -9.70
C GLN A 5 4.18 1.93 -8.19
N ILE A 6 5.42 2.21 -7.78
CA ILE A 6 5.79 2.38 -6.36
C ILE A 6 5.01 3.55 -5.74
N ALA A 7 4.93 4.70 -6.43
CA ALA A 7 4.17 5.85 -5.97
C ALA A 7 2.67 5.54 -5.80
N GLN A 8 2.08 4.81 -6.76
CA GLN A 8 0.69 4.37 -6.66
C GLN A 8 0.44 3.42 -5.48
N LEU A 9 1.34 2.45 -5.25
CA LEU A 9 1.25 1.54 -4.11
C LEU A 9 1.35 2.28 -2.78
N ARG A 10 2.31 3.20 -2.65
CA ARG A 10 2.43 4.05 -1.45
C ARG A 10 1.16 4.86 -1.19
N LYS A 11 0.58 5.47 -2.23
CA LYS A 11 -0.68 6.22 -2.12
C LYS A 11 -1.87 5.34 -1.72
N ALA A 12 -1.93 4.09 -2.21
CA ALA A 12 -2.98 3.14 -1.82
C ALA A 12 -2.83 2.69 -0.35
N ILE A 13 -1.61 2.38 0.07
CA ILE A 13 -1.28 2.03 1.46
C ILE A 13 -1.64 3.18 2.41
N ASN A 14 -1.24 4.41 2.09
CA ASN A 14 -1.54 5.58 2.92
C ASN A 14 -3.05 5.83 3.06
N ARG A 15 -3.83 5.63 1.98
CA ARG A 15 -5.29 5.73 2.04
C ARG A 15 -5.91 4.69 2.98
N LEU A 16 -5.40 3.46 2.99
CA LEU A 16 -5.87 2.46 3.95
C LEU A 16 -5.53 2.87 5.38
N ILE A 17 -4.28 3.29 5.64
CA ILE A 17 -3.85 3.74 6.99
C ILE A 17 -4.73 4.89 7.47
N TRP A 18 -5.04 5.85 6.60
CA TRP A 18 -5.93 6.96 6.93
C TRP A 18 -7.37 6.50 7.25
N ARG A 19 -7.91 5.52 6.52
CA ARG A 19 -9.22 4.93 6.88
C ARG A 19 -9.18 4.27 8.26
N LYS A 20 -8.07 3.59 8.60
CA LYS A 20 -7.85 3.02 9.93
C LYS A 20 -7.88 4.09 11.02
N SER A 21 -7.18 5.21 10.83
CA SER A 21 -7.12 6.29 11.81
C SER A 21 -8.47 6.97 11.99
N MET A 22 -9.28 7.07 10.93
CA MET A 22 -10.65 7.57 10.98
C MET A 22 -11.65 6.58 11.59
N LYS A 23 -11.21 5.41 12.09
CA LYS A 23 -12.08 4.30 12.53
C LYS A 23 -13.12 3.89 11.47
N GLN A 24 -12.86 4.19 10.20
CA GLN A 24 -13.67 3.73 9.09
C GLN A 24 -13.39 2.25 8.80
N MET A 25 -14.23 1.63 7.97
CA MET A 25 -14.05 0.24 7.54
C MET A 25 -12.61 -0.02 7.06
N TRP A 26 -11.87 -0.76 7.88
CA TRP A 26 -10.47 -1.10 7.67
C TRP A 26 -10.37 -2.44 6.96
N LYS A 27 -9.48 -2.52 5.96
CA LYS A 27 -9.24 -3.73 5.17
C LYS A 27 -7.82 -4.25 5.39
N PRO A 28 -7.58 -5.03 6.47
CA PRO A 28 -6.23 -5.47 6.85
C PRO A 28 -5.58 -6.37 5.78
N HIS A 29 -6.37 -7.22 5.13
CA HIS A 29 -5.88 -8.13 4.09
C HIS A 29 -5.40 -7.38 2.85
N GLU A 30 -6.14 -6.35 2.41
CA GLU A 30 -5.72 -5.50 1.29
C GLU A 30 -4.42 -4.74 1.62
N TYR A 31 -4.30 -4.23 2.85
CA TYR A 31 -3.06 -3.58 3.31
C TYR A 31 -1.86 -4.55 3.26
N LYS A 32 -2.01 -5.78 3.78
CA LYS A 32 -0.95 -6.80 3.75
C LYS A 32 -0.52 -7.12 2.32
N LYS A 33 -1.48 -7.28 1.40
CA LYS A 33 -1.21 -7.55 -0.02
C LYS A 33 -0.44 -6.42 -0.69
N LEU A 34 -0.87 -5.17 -0.51
CA LEU A 34 -0.21 -4.00 -1.08
C LEU A 34 1.20 -3.80 -0.53
N ARG A 35 1.37 -3.99 0.78
CA ARG A 35 2.69 -3.90 1.44
C ARG A 35 3.65 -4.97 0.92
N HIS A 36 3.19 -6.21 0.75
CA HIS A 36 4.00 -7.29 0.20
C HIS A 36 4.40 -7.00 -1.26
N LYS A 37 3.46 -6.54 -2.09
CA LYS A 37 3.74 -6.15 -3.48
C LYS A 37 4.75 -5.00 -3.57
N LEU A 38 4.65 -4.02 -2.67
CA LEU A 38 5.62 -2.93 -2.58
C LEU A 38 7.01 -3.45 -2.19
N ALA A 39 7.10 -4.35 -1.22
CA ALA A 39 8.36 -4.98 -0.84
C ALA A 39 8.99 -5.75 -2.00
N GLN A 40 8.21 -6.58 -2.71
CA GLN A 40 8.67 -7.31 -3.90
C GLN A 40 9.24 -6.39 -4.98
N LEU A 41 8.63 -5.24 -5.22
CA LEU A 41 9.13 -4.26 -6.19
C LEU A 41 10.41 -3.57 -5.72
N LEU A 42 10.52 -3.24 -4.43
CA LEU A 42 11.71 -2.61 -3.87
C LEU A 42 12.90 -3.56 -3.78
N THR A 43 12.67 -4.86 -3.59
CA THR A 43 13.74 -5.88 -3.56
C THR A 43 14.21 -6.28 -4.95
N ARG A 44 13.42 -5.99 -6.00
CA ARG A 44 13.79 -6.28 -7.39
C ARG A 44 14.63 -5.17 -8.05
N LEU A 45 14.64 -3.98 -7.44
CA LEU A 45 15.44 -2.81 -7.81
C LEU A 45 16.82 -2.88 -7.17
#